data_AF-K9ZYB8-F1
#
_entry.id   AF-K9ZYB8-F1
#
_cell.length_a   1.000
_cell.length_b   1.000
_cell.length_c   1.000
_cell.angle_alpha   90.00
_cell.angle_beta   90.00
_cell.angle_gamma   90.00
#
_symmetry.space_group_name_H-M   'P 1'
#
loop_
_entity.id
_entity.type
_entity.pdbx_description
1 polymer ?
#
loop_
_entity_poly.entity_id
_entity_poly.type
_entity_poly.pdbx_seq_one_letter_code
_entity_poly.pdbx_strand_id
1 'polypeptide(L)'
;MTLTFSGRLWYWAGPAPWYFISVPPEQCHDLHAASRLVSYGWGMMPVRARIGDTTWKTSLFPQEDRYIVPIKASIRKAERLQQDDEVTVQLAMRS
;
A
#
# COMPACT_ATOMS: atom_id res chain seq x y z
N MET A 1 -12.21 4.85 7.38
CA MET A 1 -11.40 6.01 6.94
C MET A 1 -10.83 5.75 5.54
N THR A 2 -10.74 6.76 4.69
CA THR A 2 -10.16 6.65 3.34
C THR A 2 -8.97 7.59 3.17
N LEU A 3 -7.88 7.10 2.59
CA LEU A 3 -6.65 7.84 2.33
C LEU A 3 -6.31 7.73 0.84
N THR A 4 -5.96 8.85 0.19
CA THR A 4 -5.46 8.84 -1.19
C THR A 4 -4.07 9.47 -1.23
N PHE A 5 -3.14 8.87 -1.95
CA PHE A 5 -1.80 9.40 -2.15
C PHE A 5 -1.22 8.94 -3.48
N SER A 6 -0.20 9.62 -3.97
CA SER A 6 0.61 9.16 -5.10
C SER A 6 1.98 8.70 -4.63
N GLY A 7 2.50 7.67 -5.25
CA GLY A 7 3.83 7.16 -4.95
C GLY A 7 4.39 6.36 -6.11
N ARG A 8 5.72 6.24 -6.13
CA ARG A 8 6.42 5.49 -7.17
C ARG A 8 6.30 3.99 -6.94
N LEU A 9 6.00 3.24 -8.00
CA LEU A 9 6.06 1.78 -7.98
C LEU A 9 7.53 1.32 -8.03
N TRP A 10 8.00 0.69 -6.96
CA TRP A 10 9.36 0.19 -6.87
C TRP A 10 9.40 -1.34 -6.75
N TYR A 11 10.49 -1.93 -7.22
CA TYR A 11 10.72 -3.37 -7.24
C TYR A 11 11.68 -3.78 -6.13
N TRP A 12 11.33 -4.85 -5.43
CA TRP A 12 12.18 -5.50 -4.44
C TRP A 12 12.70 -6.83 -4.99
N ALA A 13 14.02 -6.96 -5.07
CA ALA A 13 14.71 -8.12 -5.66
C ALA A 13 15.08 -9.22 -4.63
N GLY A 14 14.33 -9.34 -3.53
CA GLY A 14 14.60 -10.36 -2.51
C GLY A 14 14.21 -11.78 -2.92
N PRO A 15 14.28 -12.76 -1.98
CA PRO A 15 14.00 -14.18 -2.27
C PRO A 15 12.62 -14.45 -2.89
N ALA A 16 11.65 -13.57 -2.60
CA ALA A 16 10.33 -13.55 -3.23
C ALA A 16 10.11 -12.17 -3.87
N PRO A 17 10.51 -11.97 -5.15
CA PRO A 17 10.49 -10.66 -5.75
C PRO A 17 9.09 -10.06 -5.82
N TRP A 18 8.98 -8.77 -5.51
CA TRP A 18 7.68 -8.11 -5.39
C TRP A 18 7.73 -6.63 -5.74
N TYR A 19 6.55 -6.04 -5.96
CA TYR A 19 6.39 -4.62 -6.29
C TYR A 19 5.62 -3.92 -5.20
N PHE A 20 6.05 -2.72 -4.84
CA PHE A 20 5.50 -1.95 -3.74
C PHE A 20 5.35 -0.48 -4.10
N ILE A 21 4.45 0.18 -3.39
CA ILE A 21 4.37 1.64 -3.35
C ILE A 21 4.48 2.06 -1.89
N SER A 22 5.34 3.04 -1.62
CA SER A 22 5.50 3.60 -0.27
C SER A 22 4.41 4.64 0.00
N VAL A 23 3.77 4.57 1.16
CA VAL A 23 2.90 5.66 1.64
C VAL A 23 3.80 6.85 2.02
N PRO A 24 3.51 8.09 1.58
CA PRO A 24 4.32 9.23 1.94
C PRO A 24 4.24 9.55 3.44
N PRO A 25 5.27 10.19 4.01
CA PRO A 25 5.39 10.39 5.46
C PRO A 25 4.22 11.17 6.08
N GLU A 26 3.69 12.16 5.35
CA GLU A 26 2.57 13.01 5.80
C GLU A 26 1.33 12.18 6.14
N GLN A 27 1.05 11.16 5.32
CA GLN A 27 -0.10 10.28 5.49
C GLN A 27 0.17 9.14 6.49
N CYS A 28 1.43 8.92 6.90
CA CYS A 28 1.76 7.88 7.88
C CYS A 28 1.23 8.20 9.28
N HIS A 29 1.06 9.49 9.63
CA HIS A 29 0.51 9.88 10.94
C HIS A 29 -0.92 9.34 11.15
N ASP A 30 -1.77 9.49 10.13
CA ASP A 30 -3.14 8.98 10.14
C ASP A 30 -3.19 7.44 10.19
N LEU A 31 -2.25 6.78 9.52
CA LEU A 31 -2.13 5.32 9.54
C LEU A 31 -1.60 4.80 10.90
N HIS A 32 -0.70 5.53 11.56
CA HIS A 32 -0.21 5.16 12.90
C HIS A 32 -1.30 5.27 13.96
N ALA A 33 -2.18 6.26 13.87
CA ALA A 33 -3.35 6.35 14.74
C ALA A 33 -4.28 5.15 14.54
N ALA A 34 -4.49 4.74 13.27
CA ALA A 34 -5.31 3.57 12.94
C ALA A 34 -4.64 2.23 13.31
N SER A 35 -3.33 2.08 13.14
CA SER A 35 -2.65 0.80 13.36
C SER A 35 -2.64 0.33 14.82
N ARG A 36 -2.66 1.28 15.76
CA ARG A 36 -2.84 1.02 17.21
C ARG A 36 -4.18 0.36 17.53
N LEU A 37 -5.19 0.55 16.67
CA LEU A 37 -6.54 -0.02 16.85
C LEU A 37 -6.73 -1.35 16.11
N VAL A 38 -5.94 -1.61 15.06
CA VAL A 38 -6.24 -2.67 14.07
C VAL A 38 -5.15 -3.74 13.96
N SER A 39 -3.91 -3.49 14.43
CA SER A 39 -2.84 -4.50 14.34
C SER A 39 -2.74 -5.34 15.61
N TYR A 40 -2.86 -6.67 15.46
CA TYR A 40 -2.63 -7.68 16.50
C TYR A 40 -1.13 -7.80 16.87
N GLY A 41 -0.42 -6.70 17.06
CA GLY A 41 0.99 -6.66 17.46
C GLY A 41 2.03 -6.76 16.33
N TRP A 42 1.62 -7.11 15.11
CA TRP A 42 2.55 -7.30 13.96
C TRP A 42 2.68 -6.08 13.04
N GLY A 43 1.99 -4.98 13.34
CA GLY A 43 2.02 -3.74 12.54
C GLY A 43 1.38 -3.83 11.15
N MET A 44 0.99 -5.00 10.67
CA MET A 44 0.27 -5.14 9.40
C MET A 44 -1.17 -4.60 9.53
N MET A 45 -1.59 -3.77 8.58
CA MET A 45 -2.91 -3.15 8.62
C MET A 45 -3.76 -3.57 7.41
N PRO A 46 -4.88 -4.30 7.60
CA PRO A 46 -5.75 -4.71 6.51
C PRO A 46 -6.47 -3.51 5.90
N VAL A 47 -6.43 -3.41 4.57
CA VAL A 47 -7.06 -2.33 3.80
C VAL A 47 -7.71 -2.87 2.53
N ARG A 48 -8.62 -2.09 1.99
CA ARG A 48 -9.03 -2.22 0.60
C ARG A 48 -8.30 -1.16 -0.21
N ALA A 49 -7.45 -1.58 -1.14
CA ALA A 49 -6.70 -0.70 -2.02
C ALA A 49 -7.36 -0.59 -3.39
N ARG A 50 -7.21 0.56 -4.05
CA ARG A 50 -7.63 0.81 -5.42
C ARG A 50 -6.56 1.62 -6.16
N ILE A 51 -6.31 1.24 -7.41
CA ILE A 51 -5.53 1.98 -8.40
C ILE A 51 -6.37 1.97 -9.67
N GLY A 52 -6.58 3.14 -10.30
CA GLY A 52 -7.45 3.26 -11.47
C GLY A 52 -8.84 2.67 -11.19
N ASP A 53 -9.21 1.63 -11.94
CA ASP A 53 -10.49 0.93 -11.77
C ASP A 53 -10.37 -0.39 -11.00
N THR A 54 -9.15 -0.86 -10.76
CA THR A 54 -8.90 -2.11 -10.07
C THR A 54 -8.89 -1.92 -8.55
N THR A 55 -9.79 -2.62 -7.87
CA THR A 55 -9.87 -2.65 -6.39
C THR A 55 -9.55 -4.05 -5.86
N TRP A 56 -8.73 -4.14 -4.81
CA TRP A 56 -8.41 -5.42 -4.16
C TRP A 56 -8.27 -5.30 -2.65
N LYS A 57 -8.36 -6.44 -1.95
CA LYS A 57 -8.03 -6.53 -0.52
C LYS A 57 -6.55 -6.83 -0.36
N THR A 58 -5.90 -6.12 0.55
CA THR A 58 -4.48 -6.31 0.90
C THR A 58 -4.22 -5.85 2.33
N SER A 59 -2.99 -6.01 2.80
CA SER A 59 -2.54 -5.38 4.05
C SER A 59 -1.36 -4.47 3.75
N LEU A 60 -1.31 -3.33 4.43
CA LEU A 60 -0.13 -2.49 4.49
C LEU A 60 0.93 -3.17 5.35
N PHE A 61 2.18 -3.15 4.90
CA PHE A 61 3.29 -3.70 5.68
C PHE A 61 4.06 -2.55 6.30
N PRO A 62 4.41 -2.63 7.60
CA PRO A 62 5.28 -1.65 8.21
C PRO A 62 6.69 -1.80 7.62
N GLN A 63 7.32 -0.68 7.27
CA GLN A 63 8.71 -0.61 6.85
C GLN A 63 9.32 0.62 7.51
N GLU A 64 10.18 0.40 8.52
CA GLU A 64 10.80 1.47 9.31
C GLU A 64 9.72 2.42 9.85
N ASP A 65 9.73 3.69 9.44
CA ASP A 65 8.80 4.73 9.87
C ASP A 65 7.63 4.98 8.89
N ARG A 66 7.41 4.06 7.94
CA ARG A 66 6.35 4.17 6.92
C ARG A 66 5.62 2.85 6.70
N TYR A 67 4.55 2.93 5.90
CA TYR A 67 3.85 1.77 5.40
C TYR A 67 4.11 1.58 3.90
N ILE A 68 4.12 0.33 3.45
CA ILE A 68 4.21 -0.03 2.04
C ILE A 68 2.99 -0.83 1.61
N VAL A 69 2.55 -0.58 0.38
CA VAL A 69 1.42 -1.25 -0.26
C VAL A 69 1.97 -2.31 -1.21
N PRO A 70 1.76 -3.62 -0.97
CA PRO A 70 2.14 -4.64 -1.93
C PRO A 70 1.20 -4.62 -3.14
N ILE A 71 1.79 -4.56 -4.34
CA ILE A 71 1.06 -4.51 -5.61
C ILE A 71 1.19 -5.85 -6.35
N LYS A 72 0.08 -6.58 -6.43
CA LYS A 72 0.06 -7.91 -7.08
C LYS A 72 0.30 -7.77 -8.58
N ALA A 73 0.90 -8.80 -9.18
CA ALA A 73 1.10 -8.86 -10.62
C ALA A 73 -0.19 -8.70 -11.44
N SER A 74 -1.33 -9.22 -10.94
CA SER A 74 -2.64 -9.05 -11.60
C SER A 74 -3.09 -7.59 -11.66
N ILE A 75 -2.83 -6.80 -10.61
CA ILE A 75 -3.18 -5.37 -10.58
C ILE A 75 -2.29 -4.59 -11.55
N ARG A 76 -0.97 -4.86 -11.55
CA ARG A 76 -0.04 -4.23 -12.49
C ARG A 76 -0.42 -4.51 -13.94
N LYS A 77 -0.84 -5.74 -14.26
CA LYS A 77 -1.30 -6.11 -15.59
C LYS A 77 -2.60 -5.40 -15.98
N ALA A 78 -3.57 -5.32 -15.07
CA ALA A 78 -4.86 -4.68 -15.32
C ALA A 78 -4.71 -3.18 -15.59
N GLU A 79 -3.91 -2.50 -14.77
CA GLU A 79 -3.69 -1.04 -14.83
C GLU A 79 -2.46 -0.65 -15.68
N ARG A 80 -1.83 -1.62 -16.37
CA ARG A 80 -0.64 -1.43 -17.23
C ARG A 80 0.54 -0.73 -16.54
N LEU A 81 0.75 -1.02 -15.26
CA LEU A 81 1.79 -0.39 -14.43
C LEU A 81 3.17 -1.00 -14.69
N GLN A 82 4.17 -0.14 -14.79
CA GLN A 82 5.58 -0.46 -14.92
C GLN A 82 6.37 0.04 -13.70
N GLN A 83 7.58 -0.50 -13.51
CA GLN A 83 8.48 0.02 -12.49
C GLN A 83 8.74 1.51 -12.75
N ASP A 84 8.90 2.28 -11.67
CA ASP A 84 9.15 3.72 -11.69
C ASP A 84 7.95 4.61 -12.07
N ASP A 85 6.82 4.02 -12.42
CA ASP A 85 5.57 4.76 -12.63
C ASP A 85 5.14 5.47 -11.34
N GLU A 86 4.64 6.71 -11.50
CA GLU A 86 3.92 7.41 -10.46
C GLU A 86 2.46 6.94 -10.45
N VAL A 87 2.03 6.39 -9.31
CA VAL A 87 0.74 5.71 -9.19
C VAL A 87 -0.05 6.30 -8.03
N THR A 88 -1.28 6.73 -8.31
CA THR A 88 -2.24 7.13 -7.28
C THR A 88 -2.93 5.91 -6.69
N VAL A 89 -2.82 5.76 -5.38
CA VAL A 89 -3.41 4.68 -4.60
C VAL A 89 -4.47 5.26 -3.66
N GLN A 90 -5.65 4.65 -3.68
CA GLN A 90 -6.70 4.91 -2.70
C GLN A 90 -6.79 3.73 -1.73
N LEU A 91 -6.71 4.01 -0.44
CA LEU A 91 -6.83 3.05 0.63
C LEU A 91 -8.11 3.30 1.43
N ALA A 92 -8.89 2.26 1.66
CA ALA A 92 -10.01 2.27 2.58
C ALA A 92 -9.72 1.32 3.74
N MET A 93 -9.51 1.88 4.93
CA MET A 93 -9.41 1.15 6.18
C MET A 93 -10.81 0.79 6.67
N ARG A 94 -11.01 -0.50 6.96
CA ARG A 94 -12.20 -0.98 7.65
C ARG A 94 -11.92 -0.95 9.15
N SER A 95 -12.70 -0.13 9.87
CA SER A 95 -12.83 -0.20 11.33
C SER A 95 -13.42 -1.54 11.75
#